data_AF-A0A8R1I2K9-F1
#
_entry.id   AF-A0A8R1I2K9-F1
#
_cell.length_a   1.000
_cell.length_b   1.000
_cell.length_c   1.000
_cell.angle_alpha   90.00
_cell.angle_beta   90.00
_cell.angle_gamma   90.00
#
_symmetry.space_group_name_H-M   'P 1'
#
loop_
_entity.id
_entity.type
_entity.pdbx_description
1 polymer ?
#
loop_
_entity_poly.entity_id
_entity_poly.type
_entity_poly.pdbx_seq_one_letter_code
_entity_poly.pdbx_strand_id
1 'polypeptide(L)'
;MRCSSAILLVSAILVIGQAAVRRDASGPTLVLRDNCKIIPTGGCSCDVKEGNDEIQIREYDSVDQCKKSVELQTAENKKAVNAEIQQKYGDFKDNCFPKPSGGCKCNVDLGHGEEVAEYSADADCKKSIESVAAEHKKELNEEIKEKFGAFKENCFPKPSGGCKCNEKDANGNEVVTAYNNAEQCKQRVKRDVGATVQRQPVSIARTNVKQVKDTQPNYDVRDPVRERAQANYAAVVDELKNKFKGLKEGCFPRPKGCLCVIGKTAEGRDITERRMKDADCKCKEGERGPECPAN
;
A
#
# COMPACT_ATOMS: atom_id res chain seq x y z
N MET A 1 -29.48 21.49 -104.20
CA MET A 1 -28.29 20.66 -103.90
C MET A 1 -28.25 20.52 -102.37
N ARG A 2 -28.33 19.33 -101.74
CA ARG A 2 -27.31 18.25 -101.66
C ARG A 2 -25.93 18.82 -101.24
N CYS A 3 -25.20 18.40 -100.21
CA CYS A 3 -25.40 17.51 -99.04
C CYS A 3 -24.62 18.16 -97.84
N SER A 4 -24.41 17.61 -96.63
CA SER A 4 -24.57 16.25 -96.07
C SER A 4 -24.82 16.29 -94.54
N SER A 5 -24.72 15.15 -93.85
CA SER A 5 -25.14 14.96 -92.44
C SER A 5 -24.01 14.86 -91.39
N ALA A 6 -24.42 15.08 -90.12
CA ALA A 6 -24.12 14.26 -88.93
C ALA A 6 -23.01 14.65 -87.92
N ILE A 7 -23.23 14.11 -86.70
CA ILE A 7 -22.34 13.89 -85.54
C ILE A 7 -22.43 14.91 -84.39
N LEU A 8 -23.31 14.57 -83.44
CA LEU A 8 -23.12 14.52 -81.97
C LEU A 8 -22.00 15.36 -81.31
N LEU A 9 -22.38 16.09 -80.25
CA LEU A 9 -21.86 15.83 -78.90
C LEU A 9 -22.76 16.45 -77.81
N VAL A 10 -23.26 15.60 -76.91
CA VAL A 10 -23.91 16.01 -75.66
C VAL A 10 -22.83 16.14 -74.59
N SER A 11 -22.70 17.30 -73.96
CA SER A 11 -21.74 17.53 -72.87
C SER A 11 -22.47 17.82 -71.55
N ALA A 12 -22.82 16.75 -70.84
CA ALA A 12 -23.28 16.85 -69.45
C ALA A 12 -22.08 17.13 -68.54
N ILE A 13 -22.01 18.35 -67.97
CA ILE A 13 -20.98 18.69 -66.98
C ILE A 13 -21.46 18.20 -65.60
N LEU A 14 -21.03 16.98 -65.26
CA LEU A 14 -21.08 16.46 -63.89
C LEU A 14 -20.09 17.25 -63.01
N VAL A 15 -20.61 18.17 -62.19
CA VAL A 15 -19.83 18.75 -61.09
C VAL A 15 -19.74 17.70 -59.99
N ILE A 16 -18.72 16.84 -60.09
CA ILE A 16 -18.30 15.97 -58.98
C ILE A 16 -17.64 16.89 -57.95
N GLY A 17 -18.43 17.31 -56.95
CA GLY A 17 -17.88 17.89 -55.73
C GLY A 17 -16.98 16.86 -55.08
N GLN A 18 -15.66 17.06 -55.17
CA GLN A 18 -14.70 16.16 -54.56
C GLN A 18 -14.90 16.19 -53.05
N ALA A 19 -15.41 15.09 -52.50
CA ALA A 19 -15.29 14.82 -51.09
C ALA A 19 -13.79 14.78 -50.77
N ALA A 20 -13.30 15.85 -50.13
CA ALA A 20 -11.95 15.87 -49.60
C ALA A 20 -11.89 14.81 -48.49
N VAL A 21 -11.48 13.60 -48.88
CA VAL A 21 -11.13 12.53 -47.96
C VAL A 21 -10.02 13.09 -47.09
N ARG A 22 -10.39 13.53 -45.88
CA ARG A 22 -9.43 13.75 -44.80
C ARG A 22 -8.76 12.40 -44.60
N ARG A 23 -7.54 12.28 -45.11
CA ARG A 23 -6.63 11.22 -44.68
C ARG A 23 -6.41 11.46 -43.20
N ASP A 24 -7.06 10.65 -42.37
CA ASP A 24 -6.68 10.56 -40.97
C ASP A 24 -5.18 10.27 -40.92
N ALA A 25 -4.43 11.19 -40.30
CA ALA A 25 -3.00 11.09 -40.18
C ALA A 25 -2.66 10.08 -39.07
N SER A 26 -2.99 8.81 -39.30
CA SER A 26 -2.56 7.67 -38.49
C SER A 26 -1.08 7.36 -38.75
N GLY A 27 -0.23 8.37 -38.57
CA GLY A 27 1.17 8.16 -38.24
C GLY A 27 1.30 7.64 -36.80
N PRO A 28 2.44 7.03 -36.42
CA PRO A 28 2.65 6.60 -35.05
C PRO A 28 2.55 7.80 -34.11
N THR A 29 1.67 7.72 -33.10
CA THR A 29 1.46 8.75 -32.10
C THR A 29 2.82 9.14 -31.49
N LEU A 30 3.15 10.43 -31.56
CA LEU A 30 4.51 10.89 -31.31
C LEU A 30 4.78 10.93 -29.79
N VAL A 31 5.27 9.81 -29.24
CA VAL A 31 5.56 9.67 -27.80
C VAL A 31 6.91 10.32 -27.48
N LEU A 32 6.84 11.49 -26.85
CA LEU A 32 8.00 12.17 -26.29
C LEU A 32 8.40 11.54 -24.95
N ARG A 33 9.62 11.85 -24.49
CA ARG A 33 10.02 11.64 -23.10
C ARG A 33 9.20 12.56 -22.19
N ASP A 34 8.97 12.12 -20.96
CA ASP A 34 8.01 12.76 -20.03
C ASP A 34 8.42 14.18 -19.61
N ASN A 35 9.70 14.51 -19.77
CA ASN A 35 10.29 15.82 -19.51
C ASN A 35 10.40 16.71 -20.77
N CYS A 36 9.79 16.34 -21.90
CA CYS A 36 9.96 17.03 -23.19
C CYS A 36 8.63 17.48 -23.82
N LYS A 37 8.64 18.63 -24.50
CA LYS A 37 7.50 19.25 -25.22
C LYS A 37 7.89 19.71 -26.63
N ILE A 38 6.94 19.73 -27.57
CA ILE A 38 7.15 20.25 -28.94
C ILE A 38 7.19 21.79 -28.92
N ILE A 39 8.10 22.39 -29.68
CA ILE A 39 8.20 23.86 -29.85
C ILE A 39 7.45 24.26 -31.15
N PRO A 40 6.65 25.35 -31.16
CA PRO A 40 5.88 25.76 -32.34
C PRO A 40 6.72 26.17 -33.57
N THR A 41 8.02 26.46 -33.40
CA THR A 41 8.97 26.75 -34.49
C THR A 41 9.52 25.50 -35.18
N GLY A 42 9.12 24.31 -34.73
CA GLY A 42 9.79 23.04 -35.04
C GLY A 42 10.77 22.66 -33.93
N GLY A 43 11.07 21.36 -33.83
CA GLY A 43 11.90 20.83 -32.76
C GLY A 43 11.15 20.62 -31.44
N CYS A 44 11.91 20.50 -30.36
CA CYS A 44 11.39 20.12 -29.04
C CYS A 44 12.31 20.59 -27.89
N SER A 45 11.73 20.80 -26.71
CA SER A 45 12.35 21.38 -25.53
C SER A 45 12.24 20.39 -24.37
N CYS A 46 13.34 20.08 -23.69
CA CYS A 46 13.40 19.10 -22.60
C CYS A 46 13.98 19.70 -21.31
N ASP A 47 13.36 19.38 -20.19
CA ASP A 47 13.80 19.77 -18.85
C ASP A 47 14.85 18.75 -18.35
N VAL A 48 16.14 19.10 -18.37
CA VAL A 48 17.27 18.22 -18.02
C VAL A 48 17.88 18.64 -16.68
N LYS A 49 18.07 17.70 -15.76
CA LYS A 49 18.82 17.93 -14.52
C LYS A 49 20.31 17.64 -14.72
N GLU A 50 21.16 18.64 -14.57
CA GLU A 50 22.62 18.48 -14.50
C GLU A 50 23.14 19.07 -13.18
N GLY A 51 23.70 18.23 -12.30
CA GLY A 51 24.24 18.66 -11.00
C GLY A 51 23.23 18.67 -9.85
N ASN A 52 23.39 19.61 -8.90
CA ASN A 52 22.60 19.74 -7.67
C ASN A 52 21.18 20.28 -7.94
N ASP A 53 20.34 19.45 -8.56
CA ASP A 53 18.89 19.65 -8.77
C ASP A 53 18.43 20.85 -9.63
N GLU A 54 19.34 21.67 -10.18
CA GLU A 54 18.98 22.69 -11.17
C GLU A 54 18.45 22.06 -12.47
N ILE A 55 17.28 22.52 -12.90
CA ILE A 55 16.63 22.12 -14.16
C ILE A 55 17.07 23.09 -15.25
N GLN A 56 17.83 22.58 -16.22
CA GLN A 56 18.19 23.31 -17.44
C GLN A 56 17.27 22.91 -18.59
N ILE A 57 16.74 23.89 -19.30
CA ILE A 57 15.94 23.66 -20.50
C ILE A 57 16.90 23.46 -21.68
N ARG A 58 16.85 22.28 -22.32
CA ARG A 58 17.63 21.97 -23.53
C ARG A 58 16.68 21.89 -24.72
N GLU A 59 16.91 22.75 -25.70
CA GLU A 59 16.16 22.76 -26.96
C GLU A 59 16.90 21.94 -28.02
N TYR A 60 16.13 21.31 -28.90
CA TYR A 60 16.57 20.40 -29.94
C TYR A 60 15.83 20.72 -31.24
N ASP A 61 16.56 20.92 -32.34
CA ASP A 61 15.97 21.28 -33.64
C ASP A 61 15.16 20.14 -34.26
N SER A 62 15.46 18.88 -33.90
CA SER A 62 14.73 17.71 -34.37
C SER A 62 13.88 17.07 -33.27
N VAL A 63 12.60 16.86 -33.60
CA VAL A 63 11.64 16.13 -32.77
C VAL A 63 12.10 14.70 -32.45
N ASP A 64 12.92 14.08 -33.31
CA ASP A 64 13.47 12.74 -33.07
C ASP A 64 14.34 12.66 -31.80
N GLN A 65 15.00 13.75 -31.41
CA GLN A 65 15.88 13.78 -30.24
C GLN A 65 15.09 13.73 -28.92
N CYS A 66 13.83 14.16 -28.93
CA CYS A 66 12.92 14.11 -27.78
C CYS A 66 11.99 12.89 -27.77
N LYS A 67 12.02 12.03 -28.80
CA LYS A 67 11.28 10.77 -28.79
C LYS A 67 11.74 9.90 -27.61
N LYS A 68 10.79 9.20 -27.02
CA LYS A 68 11.07 8.09 -26.10
C LYS A 68 11.73 6.96 -26.90
N SER A 69 12.75 6.30 -26.36
CA SER A 69 13.33 5.17 -27.08
C SER A 69 12.31 4.03 -27.17
N VAL A 70 12.35 3.26 -28.26
CA VAL A 70 11.45 2.11 -28.47
C VAL A 70 11.58 1.12 -27.31
N GLU A 71 12.78 0.99 -26.73
CA GLU A 71 13.08 0.15 -25.58
C GLU A 71 12.37 0.63 -24.30
N LEU A 72 12.45 1.94 -23.99
CA LEU A 72 11.76 2.54 -22.84
C LEU A 72 10.24 2.45 -23.00
N GLN A 73 9.73 2.78 -24.19
CA GLN A 73 8.30 2.67 -24.49
C GLN A 73 7.82 1.21 -24.39
N THR A 74 8.62 0.24 -24.85
CA THR A 74 8.31 -1.19 -24.72
C THR A 74 8.34 -1.65 -23.26
N ALA A 75 9.27 -1.16 -22.45
CA ALA A 75 9.34 -1.46 -21.03
C ALA A 75 8.13 -0.91 -20.26
N GLU A 76 7.68 0.31 -20.59
CA GLU A 76 6.48 0.92 -20.02
C GLU A 76 5.21 0.21 -20.45
N ASN A 77 5.06 -0.11 -21.74
CA ASN A 77 3.94 -0.90 -22.23
C ASN A 77 3.86 -2.26 -21.53
N LYS A 78 4.99 -2.95 -21.35
CA LYS A 78 5.05 -4.21 -20.57
C LYS A 78 4.66 -4.00 -19.10
N LYS A 79 5.13 -2.93 -18.46
CA LYS A 79 4.78 -2.60 -17.07
C LYS A 79 3.29 -2.29 -16.92
N ALA A 80 2.71 -1.54 -17.86
CA ALA A 80 1.29 -1.20 -17.89
C ALA A 80 0.42 -2.45 -18.10
N VAL A 81 0.76 -3.30 -19.07
CA VAL A 81 0.07 -4.59 -19.31
C VAL A 81 0.17 -5.52 -18.11
N ASN A 82 1.34 -5.63 -17.46
CA ASN A 82 1.48 -6.42 -16.24
C ASN A 82 0.63 -5.87 -15.07
N ALA A 83 0.54 -4.55 -14.92
CA ALA A 83 -0.32 -3.93 -13.92
C ALA A 83 -1.82 -4.16 -14.21
N GLU A 84 -2.23 -4.10 -15.47
CA GLU A 84 -3.59 -4.40 -15.90
C GLU A 84 -3.95 -5.88 -15.68
N ILE A 85 -3.03 -6.80 -15.99
CA ILE A 85 -3.17 -8.25 -15.71
C ILE A 85 -3.31 -8.48 -14.20
N GLN A 86 -2.46 -7.85 -13.38
CA GLN A 86 -2.53 -7.98 -11.92
C GLN A 86 -3.85 -7.42 -11.37
N GLN A 87 -4.32 -6.27 -11.88
CA GLN A 87 -5.58 -5.65 -11.43
C GLN A 87 -6.81 -6.49 -11.80
N LYS A 88 -6.83 -7.09 -13.00
CA LYS A 88 -7.95 -7.91 -13.46
C LYS A 88 -7.92 -9.31 -12.83
N TYR A 89 -6.76 -9.95 -12.83
CA TYR A 89 -6.61 -11.39 -12.64
C TYR A 89 -5.69 -11.81 -11.48
N GLY A 90 -5.01 -10.87 -10.81
CA GLY A 90 -4.06 -11.17 -9.74
C GLY A 90 -4.67 -11.88 -8.51
N ASP A 91 -5.98 -11.70 -8.29
CA ASP A 91 -6.72 -12.35 -7.19
C ASP A 91 -7.37 -13.68 -7.59
N PHE A 92 -7.08 -14.26 -8.76
CA PHE A 92 -7.75 -15.50 -9.18
C PHE A 92 -7.35 -16.68 -8.28
N LYS A 93 -8.29 -17.60 -8.04
CA LYS A 93 -8.05 -18.85 -7.31
C LYS A 93 -7.00 -19.66 -8.05
N ASP A 94 -6.23 -20.43 -7.31
CA ASP A 94 -5.23 -21.32 -7.88
C ASP A 94 -5.92 -22.30 -8.85
N ASN A 95 -5.26 -22.57 -9.98
CA ASN A 95 -5.80 -23.34 -11.13
C ASN A 95 -6.98 -22.71 -11.91
N CYS A 96 -7.32 -21.43 -11.70
CA CYS A 96 -8.28 -20.69 -12.53
C CYS A 96 -7.60 -19.79 -13.59
N PHE A 97 -7.99 -19.98 -14.86
CA PHE A 97 -7.47 -19.25 -16.02
C PHE A 97 -8.53 -18.30 -16.61
N PRO A 98 -8.23 -16.99 -16.79
CA PRO A 98 -9.19 -16.02 -17.30
C PRO A 98 -9.54 -16.22 -18.78
N LYS A 99 -10.76 -15.83 -19.16
CA LYS A 99 -11.26 -15.87 -20.54
C LYS A 99 -11.30 -14.47 -21.19
N PRO A 100 -11.05 -14.35 -22.51
CA PRO A 100 -11.16 -13.07 -23.23
C PRO A 100 -12.55 -12.42 -23.18
N SER A 101 -13.61 -13.22 -23.03
CA SER A 101 -15.01 -12.80 -22.96
C SER A 101 -15.54 -12.59 -21.53
N GLY A 102 -14.67 -12.65 -20.52
CA GLY A 102 -15.04 -12.59 -19.10
C GLY A 102 -15.24 -13.98 -18.46
N GLY A 103 -15.04 -14.04 -17.15
CA GLY A 103 -15.01 -15.27 -16.37
C GLY A 103 -13.72 -16.07 -16.55
N CYS A 104 -13.76 -17.34 -16.17
CA CYS A 104 -12.57 -18.22 -16.17
C CYS A 104 -12.93 -19.68 -16.44
N LYS A 105 -11.90 -20.50 -16.62
CA LYS A 105 -11.96 -21.96 -16.50
C LYS A 105 -11.06 -22.37 -15.33
N CYS A 106 -11.59 -23.12 -14.38
CA CYS A 106 -10.85 -23.62 -13.22
C CYS A 106 -10.78 -25.14 -13.26
N ASN A 107 -9.61 -25.71 -12.99
CA ASN A 107 -9.53 -27.14 -12.65
C ASN A 107 -9.94 -27.28 -11.18
N VAL A 108 -11.05 -27.97 -10.92
CA VAL A 108 -11.61 -28.23 -9.59
C VAL A 108 -11.69 -29.73 -9.37
N ASP A 109 -11.28 -30.21 -8.19
CA ASP A 109 -11.51 -31.60 -7.79
C ASP A 109 -12.84 -31.69 -7.03
N LEU A 110 -13.79 -32.44 -7.60
CA LEU A 110 -15.12 -32.67 -7.02
C LEU A 110 -15.23 -34.05 -6.33
N GLY A 111 -14.10 -34.72 -6.08
CA GLY A 111 -14.02 -36.03 -5.41
C GLY A 111 -14.05 -37.24 -6.35
N HIS A 112 -14.07 -37.00 -7.66
CA HIS A 112 -13.98 -38.02 -8.71
C HIS A 112 -12.82 -37.78 -9.70
N GLY A 113 -11.97 -36.77 -9.43
CA GLY A 113 -10.88 -36.34 -10.30
C GLY A 113 -10.96 -34.83 -10.60
N GLU A 114 -9.92 -34.31 -11.24
CA GLU A 114 -9.91 -32.92 -11.72
C GLU A 114 -10.88 -32.73 -12.89
N GLU A 115 -11.89 -31.87 -12.70
CA GLU A 115 -12.82 -31.44 -13.73
C GLU A 115 -12.63 -29.96 -14.07
N VAL A 116 -12.85 -29.59 -15.34
CA VAL A 116 -12.71 -28.19 -15.79
C VAL A 116 -14.05 -27.48 -15.67
N ALA A 117 -14.25 -26.75 -14.56
CA ALA A 117 -15.41 -25.90 -14.35
C ALA A 117 -15.25 -24.56 -15.08
N GLU A 118 -16.26 -24.16 -15.87
CA GLU A 118 -16.26 -22.87 -16.56
C GLU A 118 -17.24 -21.89 -15.90
N TYR A 119 -16.72 -20.73 -15.49
CA TYR A 119 -17.47 -19.64 -14.87
C TYR A 119 -17.60 -18.47 -15.84
N SER A 120 -18.72 -17.75 -15.78
CA SER A 120 -19.00 -16.59 -16.64
C SER A 120 -18.65 -15.25 -16.00
N ALA A 121 -18.55 -15.17 -14.67
CA ALA A 121 -18.21 -13.96 -13.94
C ALA A 121 -16.83 -14.09 -13.26
N ASP A 122 -16.02 -13.02 -13.33
CA ASP A 122 -14.70 -12.96 -12.70
C ASP A 122 -14.77 -13.12 -11.17
N ALA A 123 -15.92 -12.80 -10.54
CA ALA A 123 -16.12 -12.93 -9.10
C ALA A 123 -16.04 -14.39 -8.62
N ASP A 124 -16.58 -15.33 -9.40
CA ASP A 124 -16.55 -16.77 -9.08
C ASP A 124 -15.13 -17.34 -9.18
N CYS A 125 -14.29 -16.68 -9.96
CA CYS A 125 -12.89 -17.02 -10.24
C CYS A 125 -11.93 -16.49 -9.18
N LYS A 126 -12.32 -15.49 -8.38
CA LYS A 126 -11.44 -14.81 -7.42
C LYS A 126 -11.39 -15.51 -6.07
N LYS A 127 -10.21 -15.46 -5.43
CA LYS A 127 -10.00 -15.85 -4.03
C LYS A 127 -10.91 -15.00 -3.14
N SER A 128 -11.40 -15.58 -2.05
CA SER A 128 -12.14 -14.79 -1.06
C SER A 128 -11.21 -13.77 -0.41
N ILE A 129 -11.75 -12.63 0.04
CA ILE A 129 -11.00 -11.61 0.78
C ILE A 129 -10.29 -12.23 2.00
N GLU A 130 -10.90 -13.24 2.62
CA GLU A 130 -10.37 -14.00 3.74
C GLU A 130 -9.15 -14.85 3.36
N SER A 131 -9.17 -15.49 2.17
CA SER A 131 -8.04 -16.24 1.63
C SER A 131 -6.86 -15.32 1.32
N VAL A 132 -7.11 -14.20 0.63
CA VAL A 132 -6.09 -13.19 0.30
C VAL A 132 -5.49 -12.58 1.58
N ALA A 133 -6.33 -12.27 2.58
CA ALA A 133 -5.86 -11.78 3.87
C ALA A 133 -5.06 -12.83 4.66
N ALA A 134 -5.40 -14.12 4.54
CA ALA A 134 -4.64 -15.21 5.17
C ALA A 134 -3.28 -15.42 4.49
N GLU A 135 -3.22 -15.35 3.17
CA GLU A 135 -1.98 -15.40 2.37
C GLU A 135 -1.06 -14.23 2.73
N HIS A 136 -1.53 -12.98 2.63
CA HIS A 136 -0.75 -11.79 3.02
C HIS A 136 -0.31 -11.82 4.49
N LYS A 137 -1.16 -12.30 5.41
CA LYS A 137 -0.78 -12.45 6.82
C LYS A 137 0.31 -13.50 7.02
N LYS A 138 0.29 -14.59 6.25
CA LYS A 138 1.34 -15.62 6.28
C LYS A 138 2.65 -15.05 5.75
N GLU A 139 2.62 -14.38 4.60
CA GLU A 139 3.77 -13.71 3.98
C GLU A 139 4.40 -12.68 4.93
N LEU A 140 3.60 -11.78 5.51
CA LEU A 140 4.06 -10.81 6.52
C LEU A 140 4.66 -11.47 7.76
N ASN A 141 4.11 -12.59 8.24
CA ASN A 141 4.69 -13.33 9.36
C ASN A 141 6.03 -13.97 9.00
N GLU A 142 6.19 -14.46 7.77
CA GLU A 142 7.46 -15.01 7.27
C GLU A 142 8.51 -13.90 7.09
N GLU A 143 8.14 -12.75 6.53
CA GLU A 143 9.00 -11.55 6.41
C GLU A 143 9.43 -11.03 7.79
N ILE A 144 8.50 -10.94 8.76
CA ILE A 144 8.80 -10.54 10.14
C ILE A 144 9.75 -11.56 10.80
N LYS A 145 9.55 -12.86 10.56
CA LYS A 145 10.41 -13.92 11.11
C LYS A 145 11.82 -13.89 10.49
N GLU A 146 11.94 -13.60 9.20
CA GLU A 146 13.24 -13.43 8.53
C GLU A 146 13.99 -12.21 9.07
N LYS A 147 13.32 -11.05 9.13
CA LYS A 147 13.94 -9.78 9.54
C LYS A 147 14.24 -9.70 11.03
N PHE A 148 13.37 -10.25 11.87
CA PHE A 148 13.35 -10.01 13.32
C PHE A 148 13.32 -11.28 14.19
N GLY A 149 13.02 -12.45 13.63
CA GLY A 149 12.89 -13.71 14.40
C GLY A 149 14.17 -14.23 15.05
N ALA A 150 15.34 -13.68 14.69
CA ALA A 150 16.63 -14.01 15.29
C ALA A 150 17.07 -13.04 16.42
N PHE A 151 16.21 -12.10 16.83
CA PHE A 151 16.53 -11.11 17.86
C PHE A 151 16.70 -11.76 19.25
N LYS A 152 17.57 -11.18 20.09
CA LYS A 152 17.74 -11.60 21.48
C LYS A 152 16.45 -11.39 22.26
N GLU A 153 16.27 -12.21 23.30
CA GLU A 153 15.24 -12.00 24.30
C GLU A 153 15.32 -10.57 24.86
N ASN A 154 14.15 -9.95 25.02
CA ASN A 154 13.97 -8.55 25.43
C ASN A 154 14.49 -7.48 24.43
N CYS A 155 14.78 -7.83 23.17
CA CYS A 155 15.07 -6.86 22.09
C CYS A 155 13.87 -6.66 21.14
N PHE A 156 13.43 -5.40 21.00
CA PHE A 156 12.30 -5.00 20.14
C PHE A 156 12.78 -4.17 18.94
N PRO A 157 12.32 -4.44 17.69
CA PRO A 157 12.73 -3.69 16.52
C PRO A 157 12.24 -2.23 16.53
N LYS A 158 12.99 -1.33 15.89
CA LYS A 158 12.64 0.09 15.73
C LYS A 158 12.19 0.39 14.28
N PRO A 159 11.18 1.27 14.06
CA PRO A 159 10.79 1.69 12.72
C PRO A 159 11.92 2.32 11.90
N SER A 160 12.80 3.08 12.56
CA SER A 160 13.97 3.74 11.95
C SER A 160 15.17 2.82 11.73
N GLY A 161 15.02 1.50 11.87
CA GLY A 161 16.10 0.53 11.82
C GLY A 161 16.78 0.26 13.18
N GLY A 162 17.32 -0.95 13.33
CA GLY A 162 17.89 -1.44 14.60
C GLY A 162 16.83 -1.89 15.61
N CYS A 163 17.18 -1.86 16.90
CA CYS A 163 16.32 -2.33 17.99
C CYS A 163 16.56 -1.60 19.31
N LYS A 164 15.74 -1.91 20.30
CA LYS A 164 15.83 -1.47 21.69
C LYS A 164 15.76 -2.70 22.59
N CYS A 165 16.80 -2.93 23.38
CA CYS A 165 16.98 -4.13 24.20
C CYS A 165 16.99 -3.77 25.69
N ASN A 166 16.26 -4.52 26.51
CA ASN A 166 16.43 -4.45 27.96
C ASN A 166 17.53 -5.44 28.36
N GLU A 167 18.69 -4.93 28.74
CA GLU A 167 19.88 -5.69 29.14
C GLU A 167 20.19 -5.42 30.62
N LYS A 168 20.99 -6.27 31.27
CA LYS A 168 21.40 -6.02 32.67
C LYS A 168 22.77 -5.35 32.72
N ASP A 169 22.90 -4.30 33.52
CA ASP A 169 24.18 -3.64 33.79
C ASP A 169 25.10 -4.49 34.68
N ALA A 170 26.32 -4.00 34.92
CA ALA A 170 27.31 -4.71 35.76
C ALA A 170 26.88 -4.88 37.23
N ASN A 171 25.83 -4.18 37.68
CA ASN A 171 25.26 -4.27 39.02
C ASN A 171 23.96 -5.10 39.04
N GLY A 172 23.50 -5.60 37.89
CA GLY A 172 22.28 -6.38 37.73
C GLY A 172 21.00 -5.59 37.45
N ASN A 173 21.09 -4.26 37.30
CA ASN A 173 19.93 -3.39 37.01
C ASN A 173 19.52 -3.52 35.54
N GLU A 174 18.22 -3.43 35.25
CA GLU A 174 17.72 -3.41 33.88
C GLU A 174 17.95 -2.02 33.24
N VAL A 175 18.78 -1.99 32.21
CA VAL A 175 19.12 -0.81 31.41
C VAL A 175 18.69 -1.03 29.97
N VAL A 176 18.20 0.03 29.32
CA VAL A 176 17.61 -0.08 28.00
C VAL A 176 18.56 0.43 26.92
N THR A 177 19.25 -0.50 26.25
CA THR A 177 20.23 -0.22 25.20
C THR A 177 19.54 -0.06 23.85
N ALA A 178 19.78 1.05 23.15
CA ALA A 178 19.29 1.26 21.78
C ALA A 178 20.40 0.99 20.76
N TYR A 179 20.16 0.04 19.85
CA TYR A 179 21.06 -0.30 18.75
C TYR A 179 20.51 0.23 17.42
N ASN A 180 21.39 0.70 16.53
CA ASN A 180 20.98 1.24 15.22
C ASN A 180 21.09 0.21 14.09
N ASN A 181 21.74 -0.94 14.33
CA ASN A 181 21.90 -2.02 13.36
C ASN A 181 21.22 -3.29 13.87
N ALA A 182 20.39 -3.93 13.03
CA ALA A 182 19.67 -5.16 13.35
C ALA A 182 20.59 -6.35 13.70
N GLU A 183 21.82 -6.40 13.19
CA GLU A 183 22.78 -7.46 13.52
C GLU A 183 23.25 -7.43 14.99
N GLN A 184 23.23 -6.25 15.63
CA GLN A 184 23.56 -6.12 17.07
C GLN A 184 22.42 -6.64 17.97
N CYS A 185 21.22 -6.75 17.39
CA CYS A 185 20.00 -7.21 18.03
C CYS A 185 19.88 -8.73 18.00
N LYS A 186 20.58 -9.41 17.08
CA LYS A 186 20.49 -10.86 16.90
C LYS A 186 21.26 -11.64 17.98
N GLN A 187 20.77 -12.82 18.34
CA GLN A 187 21.56 -13.76 19.14
C GLN A 187 22.78 -14.20 18.36
N ARG A 188 23.98 -13.94 18.90
CA ARG A 188 25.18 -14.64 18.44
C ARG A 188 25.05 -16.09 18.86
N VAL A 189 24.90 -16.99 17.90
CA VAL A 189 24.85 -18.44 18.12
C VAL A 189 26.19 -18.87 18.74
N LYS A 190 26.24 -18.93 20.08
CA LYS A 190 27.32 -19.61 20.78
C LYS A 190 27.11 -21.10 20.57
N ARG A 191 28.00 -21.73 19.79
CA ARG A 191 28.16 -23.18 19.85
C ARG A 191 28.60 -23.53 21.27
N ASP A 192 27.88 -24.46 21.90
CA ASP A 192 28.27 -25.01 23.19
C ASP A 192 29.63 -25.73 23.07
N VAL A 193 30.66 -25.11 23.64
CA VAL A 193 31.89 -25.78 24.05
C VAL A 193 32.24 -25.24 25.41
N GLY A 194 32.04 -26.05 26.45
CA GLY A 194 32.46 -25.73 27.79
C GLY A 194 33.98 -25.73 27.90
N ALA A 195 34.57 -24.61 28.26
CA ALA A 195 35.91 -24.55 28.81
C ALA A 195 36.10 -23.24 29.60
N THR A 196 36.72 -23.37 30.77
CA THR A 196 37.38 -22.28 31.49
C THR A 196 38.42 -21.61 30.59
N VAL A 197 38.56 -20.27 30.66
CA VAL A 197 39.84 -19.54 30.55
C VAL A 197 39.62 -18.06 30.85
N GLN A 198 40.47 -17.50 31.72
CA GLN A 198 40.57 -16.06 31.98
C GLN A 198 41.16 -15.33 30.77
N ARG A 199 40.77 -14.08 30.50
CA ARG A 199 41.67 -13.10 29.84
C ARG A 199 41.29 -11.65 30.14
N GLN A 200 42.29 -10.80 30.03
CA GLN A 200 42.43 -9.50 30.69
C GLN A 200 41.65 -8.34 30.03
N PRO A 201 41.45 -7.22 30.74
CA PRO A 201 40.84 -6.01 30.19
C PRO A 201 41.79 -5.29 29.21
N VAL A 202 41.23 -4.74 28.13
CA VAL A 202 41.90 -3.74 27.29
C VAL A 202 41.15 -2.43 27.44
N SER A 203 41.83 -1.43 27.99
CA SER A 203 41.36 -0.06 28.11
C SER A 203 41.52 0.68 26.77
N ILE A 204 40.46 1.35 26.30
CA ILE A 204 40.56 2.38 25.27
C ILE A 204 39.83 3.64 25.74
N ALA A 205 40.45 4.79 25.51
CA ALA A 205 40.16 6.04 26.19
C ALA A 205 38.83 6.70 25.77
N ARG A 206 38.17 7.32 26.75
CA ARG A 206 37.13 8.33 26.49
C ARG A 206 37.80 9.57 25.86
N THR A 207 37.38 9.95 24.66
CA THR A 207 37.69 11.26 24.09
C THR A 207 36.41 11.97 23.64
N ASN A 208 36.22 13.15 24.22
CA ASN A 208 35.28 14.23 23.92
C ASN A 208 34.35 14.07 22.71
N VAL A 209 33.06 13.85 22.97
CA VAL A 209 31.98 14.21 22.03
C VAL A 209 31.42 15.56 22.46
N LYS A 210 31.61 16.59 21.63
CA LYS A 210 30.93 17.88 21.79
C LYS A 210 29.42 17.67 21.69
N GLN A 211 28.65 18.29 22.57
CA GLN A 211 27.20 18.39 22.42
C GLN A 211 26.88 19.17 21.14
N VAL A 212 26.48 18.47 20.09
CA VAL A 212 25.78 19.09 18.96
C VAL A 212 24.36 19.35 19.44
N LYS A 213 23.98 20.62 19.50
CA LYS A 213 22.65 21.06 19.89
C LYS A 213 21.68 20.59 18.80
N ASP A 214 20.75 19.69 19.14
CA ASP A 214 19.73 19.19 18.21
C ASP A 214 18.95 20.38 17.64
N THR A 215 19.23 20.69 16.37
CA THR A 215 18.41 21.61 15.60
C THR A 215 17.23 20.79 15.12
N GLN A 216 16.08 20.88 15.79
CA GLN A 216 14.87 20.18 15.37
C GLN A 216 14.60 20.50 13.89
N PRO A 217 14.56 19.51 12.99
CA PRO A 217 14.14 19.76 11.63
C PRO A 217 12.65 20.13 11.65
N ASN A 218 12.32 21.31 11.13
CA ASN A 218 10.92 21.73 11.00
C ASN A 218 10.25 20.89 9.90
N TYR A 219 9.49 19.86 10.30
CA TYR A 219 8.81 18.94 9.39
C TYR A 219 7.36 19.34 9.12
N ASP A 220 7.12 20.61 8.77
CA ASP A 220 5.82 21.08 8.24
C ASP A 220 5.56 20.61 6.78
N VAL A 221 6.08 19.43 6.45
CA VAL A 221 5.78 18.71 5.21
C VAL A 221 4.49 17.92 5.44
N ARG A 222 3.42 18.36 4.78
CA ARG A 222 2.13 17.67 4.67
C ARG A 222 2.31 16.33 3.96
N ASP A 223 2.64 15.28 4.72
CA ASP A 223 2.59 13.90 4.25
C ASP A 223 1.11 13.45 4.10
N PRO A 224 0.62 13.19 2.87
CA PRO A 224 -0.77 12.79 2.65
C PRO A 224 -1.11 11.43 3.26
N VAL A 225 -0.12 10.55 3.50
CA VAL A 225 -0.31 9.28 4.19
C VAL A 225 -0.55 9.53 5.68
N ARG A 226 0.24 10.43 6.29
CA ARG A 226 0.06 10.82 7.70
C ARG A 226 -1.29 11.49 7.94
N GLU A 227 -1.71 12.40 7.05
CA GLU A 227 -3.00 13.06 7.14
C GLU A 227 -4.17 12.07 6.99
N ARG A 228 -4.11 11.16 6.02
CA ARG A 228 -5.11 10.09 5.85
C ARG A 228 -5.16 9.15 7.06
N ALA A 229 -4.01 8.82 7.66
CA ALA A 229 -3.94 8.01 8.87
C ALA A 229 -4.57 8.73 10.09
N GLN A 230 -4.32 10.03 10.24
CA GLN A 230 -4.92 10.86 11.29
C GLN A 230 -6.44 11.00 11.12
N ALA A 231 -6.93 11.19 9.89
CA ALA A 231 -8.36 11.24 9.59
C ALA A 231 -9.06 9.90 9.88
N ASN A 232 -8.46 8.78 9.48
CA ASN A 232 -8.97 7.43 9.79
C ASN A 232 -9.00 7.18 11.31
N TYR A 233 -7.95 7.58 12.03
CA TYR A 233 -7.89 7.46 13.49
C TYR A 233 -8.97 8.32 14.18
N ALA A 234 -9.16 9.56 13.74
CA ALA A 234 -10.22 10.44 14.24
C ALA A 234 -11.62 9.83 14.01
N ALA A 235 -11.89 9.26 12.83
CA ALA A 235 -13.15 8.60 12.53
C ALA A 235 -13.41 7.39 13.46
N VAL A 236 -12.40 6.56 13.75
CA VAL A 236 -12.52 5.45 14.71
C VAL A 236 -12.74 5.96 16.14
N VAL A 237 -12.03 7.03 16.55
CA VAL A 237 -12.22 7.65 17.87
C VAL A 237 -13.64 8.21 18.02
N ASP A 238 -14.19 8.83 16.99
CA ASP A 238 -15.56 9.36 17.03
C ASP A 238 -16.62 8.25 16.94
N GLU A 239 -16.38 7.17 16.18
CA GLU A 239 -17.21 5.95 16.24
C GLU A 239 -17.22 5.34 17.65
N LEU A 240 -16.06 5.25 18.30
CA LEU A 240 -15.95 4.79 19.69
C LEU A 240 -16.70 5.73 20.64
N LYS A 241 -16.45 7.04 20.62
CA LYS A 241 -17.19 8.02 21.44
C LYS A 241 -18.70 7.87 21.27
N ASN A 242 -19.18 7.68 20.04
CA ASN A 242 -20.61 7.48 19.77
C ASN A 242 -21.14 6.14 20.32
N LYS A 243 -20.38 5.05 20.23
CA LYS A 243 -20.74 3.74 20.83
C LYS A 243 -20.74 3.73 22.35
N PHE A 244 -19.89 4.53 22.98
CA PHE A 244 -19.85 4.70 24.45
C PHE A 244 -20.77 5.83 24.96
N LYS A 245 -21.40 6.62 24.07
CA LYS A 245 -22.23 7.77 24.46
C LYS A 245 -23.46 7.34 25.27
N GLY A 246 -23.50 7.78 26.53
CA GLY A 246 -24.59 7.53 27.45
C GLY A 246 -24.66 6.11 27.99
N LEU A 247 -23.64 5.26 27.75
CA LEU A 247 -23.52 4.00 28.48
C LEU A 247 -23.21 4.26 29.95
N LYS A 248 -23.73 3.39 30.80
CA LYS A 248 -23.40 3.31 32.22
C LYS A 248 -21.91 3.07 32.44
N GLU A 249 -21.37 3.57 33.55
CA GLU A 249 -19.97 3.31 33.91
C GLU A 249 -19.73 1.80 34.10
N GLY A 250 -18.60 1.30 33.59
CA GLY A 250 -18.30 -0.14 33.59
C GLY A 250 -19.08 -0.97 32.56
N CYS A 251 -19.94 -0.37 31.72
CA CYS A 251 -20.62 -1.06 30.63
C CYS A 251 -19.91 -0.89 29.28
N PHE A 252 -19.77 -1.99 28.54
CA PHE A 252 -19.10 -2.08 27.25
C PHE A 252 -20.07 -2.48 26.13
N PRO A 253 -20.12 -1.75 25.00
CA PRO A 253 -21.10 -2.00 23.93
C PRO A 253 -20.80 -3.32 23.20
N ARG A 254 -21.85 -4.07 22.86
CA ARG A 254 -21.80 -5.34 22.12
C ARG A 254 -22.77 -5.28 20.92
N PRO A 255 -22.65 -6.16 19.91
CA PRO A 255 -23.60 -6.23 18.80
C PRO A 255 -25.07 -6.54 19.19
N LYS A 256 -25.30 -6.98 20.43
CA LYS A 256 -26.62 -7.15 21.05
C LYS A 256 -26.50 -6.79 22.53
N GLY A 257 -26.92 -5.59 22.91
CA GLY A 257 -26.82 -5.05 24.27
C GLY A 257 -25.38 -4.72 24.69
N CYS A 258 -25.03 -5.04 25.93
CA CYS A 258 -23.73 -4.72 26.53
C CYS A 258 -23.26 -5.76 27.54
N LEU A 259 -22.01 -5.62 27.97
CA LEU A 259 -21.43 -6.32 29.11
C LEU A 259 -21.09 -5.28 30.19
N CYS A 260 -21.64 -5.39 31.39
CA CYS A 260 -21.44 -4.46 32.49
C CYS A 260 -20.69 -5.10 33.65
N VAL A 261 -19.71 -4.40 34.23
CA VAL A 261 -19.06 -4.81 35.48
C VAL A 261 -19.98 -4.43 36.64
N ILE A 262 -20.54 -5.42 37.33
CA ILE A 262 -21.49 -5.23 38.44
C ILE A 262 -20.84 -5.34 39.83
N GLY A 263 -19.55 -5.71 39.89
CA GLY A 263 -18.80 -5.84 41.14
C GLY A 263 -17.46 -6.55 40.92
N LYS A 264 -16.79 -6.90 42.02
CA LYS A 264 -15.57 -7.72 42.01
C LYS A 264 -15.72 -8.90 42.97
N THR A 265 -15.10 -10.04 42.66
CA THR A 265 -14.99 -11.17 43.58
C THR A 265 -14.03 -10.84 44.73
N ALA A 266 -14.02 -11.66 45.78
CA ALA A 266 -13.08 -11.52 46.90
C ALA A 266 -11.58 -11.64 46.46
N GLU A 267 -11.33 -12.19 45.27
CA GLU A 267 -10.01 -12.32 44.65
C GLU A 267 -9.67 -11.13 43.72
N GLY A 268 -10.53 -10.10 43.66
CA GLY A 268 -10.34 -8.91 42.83
C GLY A 268 -10.73 -9.05 41.35
N ARG A 269 -11.31 -10.20 40.94
CA ARG A 269 -11.74 -10.43 39.55
C ARG A 269 -13.07 -9.75 39.27
N ASP A 270 -13.21 -9.09 38.12
CA ASP A 270 -14.45 -8.38 37.76
C ASP A 270 -15.61 -9.34 37.50
N ILE A 271 -16.73 -9.12 38.18
CA ILE A 271 -17.99 -9.83 37.97
C ILE A 271 -18.74 -9.08 36.87
N THR A 272 -19.01 -9.75 35.75
CA THR A 272 -19.68 -9.15 34.60
C THR A 272 -21.07 -9.73 34.35
N GLU A 273 -22.01 -8.85 34.06
CA GLU A 273 -23.39 -9.17 33.68
C GLU A 273 -23.61 -8.79 32.21
N ARG A 274 -24.26 -9.67 31.44
CA ARG A 274 -24.64 -9.38 30.06
C ARG A 274 -26.09 -8.92 29.98
N ARG A 275 -26.28 -7.64 29.62
CA ARG A 275 -27.61 -7.06 29.37
C ARG A 275 -27.90 -7.12 27.88
N MET A 276 -29.10 -7.56 27.49
CA MET A 276 -29.43 -7.87 26.09
C MET A 276 -30.11 -6.72 25.32
N LYS A 277 -30.58 -5.68 26.02
CA LYS A 277 -31.19 -4.49 25.42
C LYS A 277 -30.30 -3.27 25.66
N ASP A 278 -30.11 -2.46 24.62
CA ASP A 278 -29.29 -1.23 24.70
C ASP A 278 -29.85 -0.20 25.70
N ALA A 279 -31.15 -0.26 26.03
CA ALA A 279 -31.78 0.57 27.06
C ALA A 279 -31.29 0.23 28.48
N ASP A 280 -31.00 -1.05 28.76
CA ASP A 280 -30.52 -1.51 30.09
C ASP A 280 -29.04 -1.16 30.32
N CYS A 281 -28.35 -0.78 29.24
CA CYS A 281 -26.94 -0.40 29.16
C CYS A 281 -26.70 1.10 29.36
N LYS A 282 -27.76 1.91 29.30
CA LYS A 282 -27.70 3.37 29.35
C LYS A 282 -28.38 3.90 30.61
N CYS A 283 -27.99 5.09 31.04
CA CYS A 283 -28.70 5.81 32.10
C CYS A 283 -29.96 6.44 31.51
N LYS A 284 -31.10 6.30 32.19
CA LYS A 284 -32.30 7.07 31.83
C LYS A 284 -32.13 8.53 32.26
N GLU A 285 -32.83 9.44 31.60
CA GLU A 285 -32.83 10.85 31.99
C GLU A 285 -33.34 11.00 33.44
N GLY A 286 -32.46 11.47 34.32
CA GLY A 286 -32.74 11.63 35.76
C GLY A 286 -32.39 10.44 36.66
N GLU A 287 -31.98 9.28 36.12
CA GLU A 287 -31.45 8.19 36.96
C GLU A 287 -30.06 8.55 37.50
N ARG A 288 -29.96 8.75 38.83
CA ARG A 288 -28.70 8.88 39.57
C ARG A 288 -28.45 7.63 40.39
N GLY A 289 -27.27 7.03 40.24
CA GLY A 289 -26.89 5.83 40.98
C GLY A 289 -25.42 5.45 40.76
N PRO A 290 -24.94 4.35 41.36
CA PRO A 290 -23.53 3.96 41.26
C PRO A 290 -23.04 3.69 39.82
N GLU A 291 -23.93 3.24 38.94
CA GLU A 291 -23.66 3.02 37.50
C GLU A 291 -23.92 4.28 36.63
N CYS A 292 -24.51 5.33 37.22
CA CYS A 292 -25.02 6.52 36.54
C CYS A 292 -24.62 7.78 37.31
N PRO A 293 -23.40 8.29 37.10
CA PRO A 293 -23.00 9.57 37.66
C PRO A 293 -23.93 10.68 37.18
N ALA A 294 -24.23 11.62 38.07
CA ALA A 294 -24.83 12.87 37.65
C ALA A 294 -23.78 13.68 36.87
N ASN A 295 -24.13 14.12 35.66
CA ASN A 295 -23.46 15.25 35.01
C ASN A 295 -23.55 16.51 35.89
#